data_AF-A0A349J6F5-F1
#
_entry.id   AF-A0A349J6F5-F1
#
_cell.length_a   1.000
_cell.length_b   1.000
_cell.length_c   1.000
_cell.angle_alpha   90.00
_cell.angle_beta   90.00
_cell.angle_gamma   90.00
#
_symmetry.space_group_name_H-M   'P 1'
#
loop_
_entity.id
_entity.type
_entity.pdbx_description
1 polymer ?
#
loop_
_entity_poly.entity_id
_entity_poly.type
_entity_poly.pdbx_seq_one_letter_code
_entity_poly.pdbx_strand_id
1 'polypeptide(L)'
;MSHGDVDPGEGKLDLVPLIDTVMLLLLFFIMTSKFTTEEKAISSLLPTDKGQMASSPSKPVEEPKQVNICIFPKGMEKGYQPSEYRDQLAKMKLPGQVINDAVLRVGAKAMAVDGRTLSIKDAAQLTNHINEIHSMIGGALEDFEPMAKGPERKDQVPVIIHCFSGMSWRFALIAYDAVRYYEGQRATFKFSGNPDELNRMREVTFAPPRIRNYSANELGNELYEIIHMK
;
A
#
# COMPACT_ATOMS: atom_id res chain seq x y z
N MET A 1 -65.63 21.14 -48.22
CA MET A 1 -64.34 21.76 -47.84
C MET A 1 -64.00 21.20 -46.47
N SER A 2 -63.08 20.23 -46.42
CA SER A 2 -62.73 19.49 -45.21
C SER A 2 -61.53 20.17 -44.55
N HIS A 3 -61.66 20.57 -43.29
CA HIS A 3 -60.54 20.88 -42.42
C HIS A 3 -59.68 19.63 -42.27
N GLY A 4 -58.38 19.77 -42.51
CA GLY A 4 -57.38 18.76 -42.18
C GLY A 4 -57.02 18.88 -40.70
N ASP A 5 -57.25 17.80 -39.96
CA ASP A 5 -56.66 17.59 -38.63
C ASP A 5 -55.14 17.52 -38.77
N VAL A 6 -54.45 18.38 -38.03
CA VAL A 6 -52.99 18.36 -37.86
C VAL A 6 -52.71 17.39 -36.72
N ASP A 7 -51.99 16.32 -37.05
CA ASP A 7 -51.57 15.26 -36.14
C ASP A 7 -50.63 15.82 -35.04
N PRO A 8 -50.93 15.69 -33.74
CA PRO A 8 -50.13 16.26 -32.66
C PRO A 8 -48.95 15.33 -32.28
N GLY A 9 -48.17 14.93 -33.28
CA GLY A 9 -47.06 13.97 -33.15
C GLY A 9 -45.66 14.57 -33.22
N GLU A 10 -45.50 15.87 -33.50
CA GLU A 10 -44.19 16.50 -33.59
C GLU A 10 -43.71 17.05 -32.24
N GLY A 11 -42.60 16.50 -31.74
CA GLY A 11 -41.67 17.32 -30.94
C GLY A 11 -41.34 16.84 -29.53
N LYS A 12 -41.57 15.58 -29.16
CA LYS A 12 -40.95 15.01 -27.95
C LYS A 12 -39.77 14.14 -28.35
N LEU A 13 -38.60 14.78 -28.50
CA LEU A 13 -37.32 14.11 -28.65
C LEU A 13 -37.20 13.05 -27.55
N ASP A 14 -37.12 11.78 -27.94
CA ASP A 14 -36.85 10.70 -27.01
C ASP A 14 -35.40 10.85 -26.56
N LEU A 15 -35.20 11.33 -25.33
CA LEU A 15 -33.89 11.63 -24.77
C LEU A 15 -33.18 10.37 -24.25
N VAL A 16 -33.88 9.24 -24.17
CA VAL A 16 -33.34 8.00 -23.61
C VAL A 16 -32.14 7.46 -24.44
N PRO A 17 -32.19 7.39 -25.79
CA PRO A 17 -31.04 6.99 -26.59
C PRO A 17 -29.88 7.99 -26.52
N LEU A 18 -30.20 9.28 -26.35
CA LEU A 18 -29.21 10.34 -26.23
C LEU A 18 -28.42 10.22 -24.91
N ILE A 19 -29.12 9.94 -23.81
CA ILE A 19 -28.50 9.73 -22.49
C ILE A 19 -27.56 8.53 -22.51
N ASP A 20 -27.98 7.41 -23.11
CA ASP A 20 -27.16 6.20 -23.19
C ASP A 20 -25.88 6.45 -24.00
N THR A 21 -26.00 7.18 -25.11
CA THR A 21 -24.86 7.59 -25.95
C THR A 21 -23.90 8.51 -25.18
N VAL A 22 -24.40 9.49 -24.42
CA VAL A 22 -23.56 10.40 -23.62
C VAL A 22 -22.88 9.66 -22.47
N MET A 23 -23.58 8.73 -21.81
CA MET A 23 -23.02 7.91 -20.73
C MET A 23 -21.90 6.99 -21.23
N LEU A 24 -22.09 6.35 -22.39
CA LEU A 24 -21.04 5.52 -23.00
C LEU A 24 -19.81 6.34 -23.39
N LEU A 25 -19.99 7.57 -23.89
CA LEU A 25 -18.88 8.46 -24.19
C LEU A 25 -18.13 8.91 -22.91
N LEU A 26 -18.84 9.21 -21.83
CA LEU A 26 -18.20 9.56 -20.55
C LEU A 26 -17.45 8.38 -19.94
N LEU A 27 -18.01 7.17 -19.98
CA LEU A 27 -17.34 5.94 -19.53
C LEU A 27 -16.10 5.65 -20.38
N PHE A 28 -16.19 5.83 -21.69
CA PHE A 28 -15.04 5.72 -22.59
C PHE A 28 -13.96 6.75 -22.24
N PHE A 29 -14.31 8.02 -22.00
CA PHE A 29 -13.34 9.04 -21.60
C PHE A 29 -12.73 8.77 -20.22
N ILE A 30 -13.48 8.29 -19.23
CA ILE A 30 -12.93 7.93 -17.90
C ILE A 30 -11.97 6.72 -18.01
N MET A 31 -12.30 5.74 -18.85
CA MET A 31 -11.46 4.55 -19.06
C MET A 31 -10.21 4.83 -19.91
N THR A 32 -10.31 5.77 -20.86
CA THR A 32 -9.19 6.14 -21.77
C THR A 32 -8.40 7.36 -21.30
N SER A 33 -8.95 8.16 -20.37
CA SER A 33 -8.20 9.16 -19.64
C SER A 33 -7.21 8.45 -18.73
N LYS A 34 -6.04 8.14 -19.28
CA LYS A 34 -4.85 8.03 -18.44
C LYS A 34 -4.65 9.41 -17.86
N PHE A 35 -4.46 9.52 -16.55
CA PHE A 35 -3.88 10.71 -15.95
C PHE A 35 -2.58 10.98 -16.71
N THR A 36 -2.63 11.90 -17.69
CA THR A 36 -1.44 12.41 -18.35
C THR A 36 -0.76 13.21 -17.27
N THR A 37 0.34 12.64 -16.77
CA THR A 37 1.29 13.20 -15.82
C THR A 37 1.54 14.69 -16.07
N GLU A 38 0.70 15.56 -15.51
CA GLU A 38 1.09 16.95 -15.26
C GLU A 38 2.26 17.00 -14.27
N GLU A 39 2.46 15.93 -13.47
CA GLU A 39 3.69 15.72 -12.69
C GLU A 39 4.97 15.66 -13.55
N LYS A 40 4.89 15.28 -14.84
CA LYS A 40 6.05 15.35 -15.75
C LYS A 40 6.29 16.75 -16.31
N ALA A 41 5.27 17.61 -16.37
CA ALA A 41 5.44 19.00 -16.80
C ALA A 41 6.11 19.85 -15.71
N ILE A 42 5.92 19.51 -14.44
CA ILE A 42 6.64 20.15 -13.32
C ILE A 42 8.15 19.87 -13.41
N SER A 43 8.56 18.68 -13.84
CA SER A 43 9.98 18.38 -14.08
C SER A 43 10.60 19.16 -15.25
N SER A 44 9.77 19.69 -16.16
CA SER A 44 10.20 20.58 -17.25
C SER A 44 10.25 22.06 -16.86
N LEU A 45 9.58 22.45 -15.77
CA LEU A 45 9.65 23.80 -15.21
C LEU A 45 10.83 23.97 -14.25
N LEU A 46 11.46 22.87 -13.85
CA LEU A 46 12.75 22.91 -13.18
C LEU A 46 13.80 23.30 -14.23
N PRO A 47 14.63 24.33 -13.99
CA PRO A 47 15.63 24.77 -14.93
C PRO A 47 16.56 23.61 -15.31
N THR A 48 16.44 23.09 -16.54
CA THR A 48 17.45 22.20 -17.10
C THR A 48 18.68 23.03 -17.35
N ASP A 49 19.68 22.78 -16.52
CA ASP A 49 20.98 23.44 -16.43
C ASP A 49 21.68 23.50 -17.80
N LYS A 50 21.44 24.58 -18.54
CA LYS A 50 22.28 25.04 -19.64
C LYS A 50 22.79 26.42 -19.29
N GLY A 51 23.76 26.41 -18.37
CA GLY A 51 24.70 27.50 -18.15
C GLY A 51 24.21 28.54 -17.17
N GLN A 52 24.56 28.35 -15.90
CA GLN A 52 24.97 29.46 -15.03
C GLN A 52 25.73 28.93 -13.82
N MET A 53 26.95 29.45 -13.66
CA MET A 53 27.74 29.64 -12.44
C MET A 53 27.68 28.54 -11.38
N ALA A 54 28.86 27.98 -11.07
CA ALA A 54 29.14 27.08 -9.95
C ALA A 54 28.40 27.50 -8.67
N SER A 55 27.19 26.97 -8.49
CA SER A 55 26.49 26.96 -7.23
C SER A 55 27.00 25.74 -6.48
N SER A 56 27.32 25.95 -5.22
CA SER A 56 27.83 24.93 -4.31
C SER A 56 26.94 23.68 -4.38
N PRO A 57 27.51 22.47 -4.38
CA PRO A 57 26.74 21.24 -4.54
C PRO A 57 25.60 21.22 -3.52
N SER A 58 24.36 21.25 -4.03
CA SER A 58 23.18 21.03 -3.21
C SER A 58 23.36 19.67 -2.55
N LYS A 59 23.28 19.64 -1.21
CA LYS A 59 23.37 18.39 -0.45
C LYS A 59 22.33 17.42 -1.05
N PRO A 60 22.69 16.15 -1.30
CA PRO A 60 21.71 15.14 -1.69
C PRO A 60 20.54 15.21 -0.70
N VAL A 61 19.32 15.34 -1.22
CA VAL A 61 18.11 15.27 -0.40
C VAL A 61 18.16 13.90 0.29
N GLU A 62 18.40 13.90 1.60
CA GLU A 62 18.45 12.68 2.40
C GLU A 62 17.07 12.03 2.28
N GLU A 63 17.00 10.79 1.77
CA GLU A 63 15.73 10.08 1.64
C GLU A 63 15.01 10.09 3.00
N PRO A 64 13.70 10.37 3.03
CA PRO A 64 12.95 10.38 4.28
C PRO A 64 13.17 9.07 5.01
N LYS A 65 13.66 9.15 6.25
CA LYS A 65 13.72 7.98 7.13
C LYS A 65 12.29 7.47 7.24
N GLN A 66 12.09 6.18 7.01
CA GLN A 66 10.80 5.48 7.09
C GLN A 66 11.02 4.14 7.80
N VAL A 67 10.02 3.67 8.54
CA VAL A 67 10.05 2.32 9.14
C VAL A 67 9.40 1.35 8.17
N ASN A 68 10.17 0.39 7.65
CA ASN A 68 9.67 -0.62 6.73
C ASN A 68 9.27 -1.89 7.48
N ILE A 69 7.98 -2.26 7.40
CA ILE A 69 7.49 -3.58 7.81
C ILE A 69 7.44 -4.46 6.57
N CYS A 70 8.32 -5.46 6.50
CA CYS A 70 8.45 -6.36 5.36
C CYS A 70 7.75 -7.69 5.66
N ILE A 71 6.85 -8.12 4.76
CA ILE A 71 6.11 -9.37 4.86
C ILE A 71 6.30 -10.17 3.58
N PHE A 72 6.89 -11.35 3.70
CA PHE A 72 7.24 -12.21 2.57
C PHE A 72 7.13 -13.70 2.94
N PRO A 73 7.09 -14.62 1.97
CA PRO A 73 6.96 -16.06 2.23
C PRO A 73 8.06 -16.61 3.14
N LYS A 74 7.68 -17.51 4.05
CA LYS A 74 8.64 -18.23 4.89
C LYS A 74 9.59 -19.09 4.06
N GLY A 75 10.88 -19.05 4.40
CA GLY A 75 11.94 -19.78 3.69
C GLY A 75 12.65 -18.98 2.61
N MET A 76 12.26 -17.73 2.37
CA MET A 76 13.00 -16.81 1.51
C MET A 76 14.06 -16.06 2.33
N GLU A 77 15.31 -16.06 1.88
CA GLU A 77 16.44 -15.41 2.56
C GLU A 77 17.14 -14.40 1.63
N LYS A 78 17.94 -13.49 2.19
CA LYS A 78 18.76 -12.54 1.40
C LYS A 78 19.83 -13.30 0.60
N GLY A 79 20.28 -12.72 -0.52
CA GLY A 79 21.42 -13.22 -1.30
C GLY A 79 21.07 -13.85 -2.65
N TYR A 80 19.78 -14.00 -2.94
CA TYR A 80 19.32 -14.49 -4.24
C TYR A 80 19.02 -13.37 -5.22
N GLN A 81 19.14 -13.67 -6.51
CA GLN A 81 18.72 -12.82 -7.62
C GLN A 81 17.20 -12.93 -7.86
N PRO A 82 16.57 -11.95 -8.52
CA PRO A 82 15.12 -12.00 -8.81
C PRO A 82 14.64 -13.29 -9.49
N SER A 83 15.40 -13.83 -10.44
CA SER A 83 15.07 -15.10 -11.11
C SER A 83 15.02 -16.28 -10.15
N GLU A 84 15.92 -16.32 -9.17
CA GLU A 84 16.00 -17.40 -8.19
C GLU A 84 14.84 -17.31 -7.19
N TYR A 85 14.45 -16.11 -6.76
CA TYR A 85 13.24 -15.94 -5.94
C TYR A 85 11.98 -16.40 -6.67
N ARG A 86 11.87 -16.10 -7.97
CA ARG A 86 10.77 -16.61 -8.80
C ARG A 86 10.76 -18.14 -8.83
N ASP A 87 11.92 -18.75 -9.02
CA ASP A 87 12.04 -20.22 -9.10
C ASP A 87 11.76 -20.88 -7.73
N GLN A 88 12.18 -20.27 -6.62
CA GLN A 88 11.82 -20.70 -5.26
C GLN A 88 10.30 -20.58 -5.03
N LEU A 89 9.70 -19.47 -5.45
CA LEU A 89 8.26 -19.24 -5.32
C LEU A 89 7.45 -20.28 -6.12
N ALA A 90 7.91 -20.63 -7.32
CA ALA A 90 7.29 -21.66 -8.15
C ALA A 90 7.35 -23.04 -7.49
N LYS A 91 8.42 -23.35 -6.75
CA LYS A 91 8.54 -24.59 -5.96
C LYS A 91 7.62 -24.60 -4.72
N MET A 92 7.37 -23.44 -4.12
CA MET A 92 6.52 -23.31 -2.94
C MET A 92 5.02 -23.33 -3.26
N LYS A 93 4.62 -22.90 -4.47
CA LYS A 93 3.23 -22.85 -4.88
C LYS A 93 2.81 -24.15 -5.58
N LEU A 94 1.97 -24.95 -4.93
CA LEU A 94 1.13 -25.89 -5.66
C LEU A 94 0.05 -25.11 -6.43
N PRO A 95 -0.36 -25.56 -7.63
CA PRO A 95 -1.43 -24.92 -8.38
C PRO A 95 -2.70 -24.73 -7.53
N GLY A 96 -3.17 -23.48 -7.40
CA GLY A 96 -4.34 -23.11 -6.61
C GLY A 96 -4.11 -22.92 -5.11
N GLN A 97 -2.88 -23.09 -4.60
CA GLN A 97 -2.59 -22.93 -3.17
C GLN A 97 -2.08 -21.52 -2.84
N VAL A 98 -2.68 -20.92 -1.82
CA VAL A 98 -2.20 -19.66 -1.22
C VAL A 98 -1.03 -19.98 -0.27
N ILE A 99 0.02 -19.16 -0.33
CA ILE A 99 1.14 -19.23 0.62
C ILE A 99 0.61 -18.80 1.99
N ASN A 100 0.60 -19.74 2.94
CA ASN A 100 0.04 -19.53 4.27
C ASN A 100 1.10 -19.24 5.34
N ASP A 101 2.39 -19.34 5.05
CA ASP A 101 3.45 -19.06 6.02
C ASP A 101 4.24 -17.83 5.60
N ALA A 102 4.39 -16.89 6.52
CA ALA A 102 5.08 -15.62 6.30
C ALA A 102 6.26 -15.43 7.25
N VAL A 103 7.19 -14.57 6.85
CA VAL A 103 8.10 -13.87 7.75
C VAL A 103 7.66 -12.43 7.80
N LEU A 104 7.46 -11.91 9.02
CA LEU A 104 7.23 -10.50 9.28
C LEU A 104 8.52 -9.92 9.88
N ARG A 105 9.06 -8.88 9.25
CA ARG A 105 10.34 -8.26 9.64
C ARG A 105 10.19 -6.75 9.78
N VAL A 106 10.74 -6.20 10.86
CA VAL A 106 10.85 -4.75 11.12
C VAL A 106 12.28 -4.46 11.58
N GLY A 107 13.06 -3.79 10.74
CA GLY A 107 14.50 -3.62 10.96
C GLY A 107 15.23 -4.95 11.16
N ALA A 108 15.89 -5.12 12.31
CA ALA A 108 16.61 -6.35 12.67
C ALA A 108 15.71 -7.45 13.27
N LYS A 109 14.49 -7.11 13.72
CA LYS A 109 13.57 -8.05 14.37
C LYS A 109 12.74 -8.76 13.29
N ALA A 110 12.64 -10.08 13.39
CA ALA A 110 11.85 -10.90 12.47
C ALA A 110 11.14 -12.02 13.24
N MET A 111 9.92 -12.37 12.81
CA MET A 111 9.19 -13.52 13.32
C MET A 111 8.53 -14.29 12.18
N ALA A 112 8.43 -15.61 12.33
CA ALA A 112 7.60 -16.43 11.46
C ALA A 112 6.13 -16.32 11.90
N VAL A 113 5.22 -16.17 10.94
CA VAL A 113 3.77 -16.10 11.17
C VAL A 113 3.10 -17.22 10.39
N ASP A 114 2.42 -18.12 11.11
CA ASP A 114 1.60 -19.17 10.51
C ASP A 114 0.19 -18.61 10.25
N GLY A 115 -0.15 -18.46 8.97
CA GLY A 115 -1.45 -17.97 8.53
C GLY A 115 -2.60 -18.90 8.88
N ARG A 116 -2.36 -20.19 9.17
CA ARG A 116 -3.39 -21.10 9.67
C ARG A 116 -3.83 -20.69 11.06
N THR A 117 -2.90 -20.26 11.91
CA THR A 117 -3.18 -19.74 13.26
C THR A 117 -4.08 -18.51 13.18
N LEU A 118 -3.91 -17.67 12.15
CA LEU A 118 -4.78 -16.52 11.86
C LEU A 118 -6.18 -16.89 11.35
N SER A 119 -6.48 -18.18 11.19
CA SER A 119 -7.79 -18.69 10.74
C SER A 119 -8.39 -19.69 11.73
N ILE A 120 -7.79 -19.85 12.91
CA ILE A 120 -8.30 -20.71 13.98
C ILE A 120 -9.58 -20.11 14.57
N LYS A 121 -10.56 -20.97 14.89
CA LYS A 121 -11.83 -20.58 15.53
C LYS A 121 -11.70 -20.37 17.05
N ASP A 122 -10.66 -20.93 17.66
CA ASP A 122 -10.33 -20.69 19.06
C ASP A 122 -9.86 -19.24 19.24
N ALA A 123 -10.73 -18.43 19.86
CA ALA A 123 -10.47 -17.02 20.09
C ALA A 123 -9.27 -16.80 21.02
N ALA A 124 -9.06 -17.64 22.04
CA ALA A 124 -7.97 -17.45 22.99
C ALA A 124 -6.61 -17.70 22.33
N GLN A 125 -6.50 -18.77 21.55
CA GLN A 125 -5.29 -19.06 20.79
C GLN A 125 -4.99 -17.97 19.75
N LEU A 126 -6.01 -17.52 19.03
CA LEU A 126 -5.88 -16.43 18.06
C LEU A 126 -5.42 -15.13 18.73
N THR A 127 -6.05 -14.73 19.84
CA THR A 127 -5.68 -13.53 20.58
C THR A 127 -4.24 -13.59 21.09
N ASN A 128 -3.79 -14.74 21.60
CA ASN A 128 -2.41 -14.90 22.04
C ASN A 128 -1.42 -14.68 20.89
N HIS A 129 -1.69 -15.27 19.72
CA HIS A 129 -0.82 -15.11 18.56
C HIS A 129 -0.82 -13.68 18.02
N ILE A 130 -1.98 -13.01 18.02
CA ILE A 130 -2.08 -11.57 17.69
C ILE A 130 -1.23 -10.75 18.66
N ASN A 131 -1.32 -11.03 19.97
CA ASN A 131 -0.56 -10.32 20.99
C ASN A 131 0.96 -10.50 20.83
N GLU A 132 1.43 -11.69 20.42
CA GLU A 132 2.84 -11.93 20.10
C GLU A 132 3.31 -11.04 18.94
N ILE A 133 2.51 -10.94 17.88
CA ILE A 133 2.79 -10.08 16.72
C ILE A 133 2.79 -8.61 17.13
N HIS A 134 1.82 -8.20 17.95
CA HIS A 134 1.72 -6.84 18.49
C HIS A 134 2.94 -6.49 19.34
N SER A 135 3.36 -7.40 20.22
CA SER A 135 4.53 -7.20 21.08
C SER A 135 5.81 -7.10 20.26
N MET A 136 5.97 -7.92 19.21
CA MET A 136 7.15 -7.89 18.36
C MET A 136 7.23 -6.58 17.57
N ILE A 137 6.15 -6.19 16.89
CA ILE A 137 6.10 -4.94 16.11
C ILE A 137 6.23 -3.73 17.04
N GLY A 138 5.51 -3.69 18.16
CA GLY A 138 5.59 -2.58 19.12
C GLY A 138 6.99 -2.41 19.68
N GLY A 139 7.65 -3.51 20.06
CA GLY A 139 9.03 -3.46 20.52
C GLY A 139 10.01 -3.05 19.41
N ALA A 140 9.75 -3.41 18.14
CA ALA A 140 10.54 -2.91 17.02
C ALA A 140 10.34 -1.41 16.80
N LEU A 141 9.09 -0.92 16.83
CA LEU A 141 8.77 0.50 16.66
C LEU A 141 9.39 1.37 17.75
N GLU A 142 9.48 0.87 18.98
CA GLU A 142 10.15 1.56 20.09
C GLU A 142 11.63 1.85 19.81
N ASP A 143 12.33 0.94 19.13
CA ASP A 143 13.75 1.14 18.74
C ASP A 143 13.93 2.29 17.72
N PHE A 144 12.87 2.63 16.98
CA PHE A 144 12.86 3.73 16.01
C PHE A 144 12.37 5.06 16.60
N GLU A 145 11.93 5.08 17.88
CA GLU A 145 11.52 6.33 18.51
C GLU A 145 12.74 7.15 18.96
N PRO A 146 12.77 8.46 18.67
CA PRO A 146 13.83 9.31 19.19
C PRO A 146 13.77 9.36 20.73
N MET A 147 14.92 9.18 21.39
CA MET A 147 15.03 9.16 22.86
C MET A 147 14.70 10.49 23.55
N ALA A 148 14.78 11.61 22.85
CA ALA A 148 14.35 12.91 23.37
C ALA A 148 12.82 13.03 23.25
N LYS A 149 12.15 13.72 24.20
CA LYS A 149 10.70 14.04 24.15
C LYS A 149 10.28 14.32 22.71
N GLY A 150 9.70 13.30 22.09
CA GLY A 150 9.59 13.23 20.64
C GLY A 150 8.63 14.28 20.12
N PRO A 151 8.71 14.61 18.82
CA PRO A 151 7.68 15.41 18.17
C PRO A 151 6.33 14.66 18.23
N GLU A 152 5.21 15.34 17.95
CA GLU A 152 3.87 14.76 18.07
C GLU A 152 3.77 13.42 17.31
N ARG A 153 2.80 12.54 17.62
CA ARG A 153 2.74 11.21 16.96
C ARG A 153 2.73 11.31 15.43
N LYS A 154 2.07 12.32 14.87
CA LYS A 154 2.06 12.65 13.42
C LYS A 154 3.41 13.01 12.82
N ASP A 155 4.34 13.51 13.63
CA ASP A 155 5.68 13.96 13.20
C ASP A 155 6.73 12.86 13.36
N GLN A 156 6.31 11.69 13.83
CA GLN A 156 7.16 10.52 13.93
C GLN A 156 7.45 9.96 12.55
N VAL A 157 8.53 9.17 12.45
CA VAL A 157 8.91 8.46 11.23
C VAL A 157 7.71 7.63 10.71
N PRO A 158 7.29 7.81 9.45
CA PRO A 158 6.14 7.09 8.91
C PRO A 158 6.43 5.59 8.80
N VAL A 159 5.38 4.78 8.94
CA VAL A 159 5.46 3.32 8.79
C VAL A 159 4.91 2.92 7.43
N ILE A 160 5.69 2.14 6.67
CA ILE A 160 5.27 1.57 5.39
C ILE A 160 5.23 0.05 5.50
N ILE A 161 4.07 -0.53 5.21
CA ILE A 161 3.84 -1.98 5.22
C ILE A 161 4.01 -2.52 3.79
N HIS A 162 5.06 -3.29 3.59
CA HIS A 162 5.39 -3.98 2.35
C HIS A 162 4.97 -5.44 2.47
N CYS A 163 3.83 -5.79 1.87
CA CYS A 163 3.35 -7.16 1.82
C CYS A 163 3.47 -7.71 0.40
N PHE A 164 4.19 -8.82 0.25
CA PHE A 164 4.31 -9.49 -1.04
C PHE A 164 2.93 -9.77 -1.65
N SER A 165 2.72 -9.32 -2.89
CA SER A 165 1.44 -9.37 -3.60
C SER A 165 0.86 -10.78 -3.74
N GLY A 166 1.72 -11.80 -3.75
CA GLY A 166 1.32 -13.20 -3.81
C GLY A 166 0.82 -13.80 -2.49
N MET A 167 0.75 -13.02 -1.40
CA MET A 167 0.28 -13.45 -0.08
C MET A 167 -1.13 -12.98 0.24
N SER A 168 -1.75 -13.63 1.22
CA SER A 168 -3.05 -13.22 1.75
C SER A 168 -2.96 -11.85 2.45
N TRP A 169 -3.91 -10.96 2.17
CA TRP A 169 -4.03 -9.64 2.81
C TRP A 169 -4.11 -9.68 4.34
N ARG A 170 -4.56 -10.80 4.92
CA ARG A 170 -4.57 -11.03 6.37
C ARG A 170 -3.24 -10.67 7.06
N PHE A 171 -2.09 -10.93 6.43
CA PHE A 171 -0.78 -10.60 7.01
C PHE A 171 -0.52 -9.09 7.04
N ALA A 172 -0.91 -8.38 5.97
CA ALA A 172 -0.80 -6.92 5.93
C ALA A 172 -1.73 -6.27 6.98
N LEU A 173 -2.95 -6.80 7.14
CA LEU A 173 -3.92 -6.29 8.08
C LEU A 173 -3.49 -6.48 9.54
N ILE A 174 -2.92 -7.63 9.89
CA ILE A 174 -2.44 -7.83 11.27
C ILE A 174 -1.21 -6.97 11.59
N ALA A 175 -0.34 -6.72 10.61
CA ALA A 175 0.74 -5.77 10.79
C ALA A 175 0.22 -4.34 11.00
N TYR A 176 -0.79 -3.94 10.22
CA TYR A 176 -1.45 -2.66 10.38
C TYR A 176 -2.12 -2.52 11.75
N ASP A 177 -2.86 -3.55 12.19
CA ASP A 177 -3.50 -3.59 13.50
C ASP A 177 -2.48 -3.47 14.63
N ALA A 178 -1.36 -4.21 14.54
CA ALA A 178 -0.27 -4.13 15.50
C ALA A 178 0.34 -2.71 15.61
N VAL A 179 0.55 -2.03 14.48
CA VAL A 179 1.03 -0.64 14.47
C VAL A 179 -0.01 0.27 15.12
N ARG A 180 -1.29 0.14 14.78
CA ARG A 180 -2.36 0.96 15.36
C ARG A 180 -2.56 0.70 16.85
N TYR A 181 -2.43 -0.54 17.30
CA TYR A 181 -2.43 -0.90 18.71
C TYR A 181 -1.29 -0.20 19.46
N TYR A 182 -0.06 -0.25 18.92
CA TYR A 182 1.09 0.45 19.48
C TYR A 182 0.88 1.97 19.54
N GLU A 183 0.41 2.59 18.45
CA GLU A 183 0.10 4.03 18.41
C GLU A 183 -0.97 4.40 19.44
N GLY A 184 -2.01 3.56 19.59
CA GLY A 184 -3.07 3.78 20.58
C GLY A 184 -2.57 3.72 22.02
N GLN A 185 -1.57 2.89 22.32
CA GLN A 185 -0.93 2.85 23.64
C GLN A 185 -0.05 4.07 23.92
N ARG A 186 0.55 4.66 22.89
CA ARG A 186 1.45 5.83 23.00
C ARG A 186 0.72 7.16 22.84
N ALA A 187 -0.50 7.16 22.31
CA ALA A 187 -1.29 8.37 22.13
C ALA A 187 -1.66 8.99 23.48
N THR A 188 -1.52 10.31 23.58
CA THR A 188 -1.94 11.10 24.77
C THR A 188 -3.43 11.43 24.76
N PHE A 189 -4.15 11.08 23.69
CA PHE A 189 -5.57 11.32 23.52
C PHE A 189 -6.33 10.01 23.26
N LYS A 190 -7.62 9.99 23.63
CA LYS A 190 -8.54 8.92 23.27
C LYS A 190 -9.35 9.36 22.06
N PHE A 191 -9.43 8.50 21.04
CA PHE A 191 -10.24 8.77 19.86
C PHE A 191 -11.71 8.97 20.26
N SER A 192 -12.25 10.14 19.94
CA SER A 192 -13.63 10.52 20.26
C SER A 192 -14.64 10.12 19.16
N GLY A 193 -14.14 9.62 18.03
CA GLY A 193 -14.93 9.46 16.80
C GLY A 193 -14.69 10.57 15.77
N ASN A 194 -13.99 11.66 16.15
CA ASN A 194 -13.66 12.75 15.22
C ASN A 194 -12.50 12.35 14.29
N PRO A 195 -12.70 12.28 12.96
CA PRO A 195 -11.65 11.94 12.00
C PRO A 195 -10.41 12.84 12.06
N ASP A 196 -10.55 14.11 12.44
CA ASP A 196 -9.41 15.03 12.53
C ASP A 196 -8.37 14.62 13.58
N GLU A 197 -8.79 13.83 14.58
CA GLU A 197 -7.88 13.29 15.58
C GLU A 197 -6.93 12.24 14.99
N LEU A 198 -7.32 11.59 13.88
CA LEU A 198 -6.45 10.64 13.16
C LEU A 198 -5.28 11.36 12.49
N ASN A 199 -5.42 12.63 12.13
CA ASN A 199 -4.32 13.45 11.58
C ASN A 199 -3.22 13.74 12.62
N ARG A 200 -3.48 13.47 13.91
CA ARG A 200 -2.49 13.58 14.98
C ARG A 200 -1.71 12.30 15.20
N MET A 201 -2.12 11.19 14.58
CA MET A 201 -1.44 9.90 14.67
C MET A 201 -0.31 9.80 13.65
N ARG A 202 0.65 8.92 13.93
CA ARG A 202 1.69 8.55 12.97
C ARG A 202 1.07 8.05 11.67
N GLU A 203 1.65 8.47 10.55
CA GLU A 203 1.29 7.98 9.24
C GLU A 203 1.64 6.49 9.10
N VAL A 204 0.66 5.70 8.62
CA VAL A 204 0.82 4.27 8.35
C VAL A 204 0.22 4.00 6.98
N THR A 205 1.05 3.59 6.04
CA THR A 205 0.63 3.33 4.66
C THR A 205 0.99 1.92 4.22
N PHE A 206 0.23 1.40 3.25
CA PHE A 206 0.62 0.19 2.53
C PHE A 206 1.44 0.61 1.33
N ALA A 207 2.56 -0.08 1.12
CA ALA A 207 3.31 0.08 -0.11
C ALA A 207 2.39 -0.22 -1.31
N PRO A 208 2.44 0.57 -2.39
CA PRO A 208 1.59 0.34 -3.54
C PRO A 208 1.83 -1.07 -4.06
N PRO A 209 0.78 -1.90 -4.26
CA PRO A 209 0.94 -3.20 -4.85
C PRO A 209 1.51 -3.00 -6.25
N ARG A 210 2.72 -3.47 -6.50
CA ARG A 210 3.41 -3.21 -7.76
C ARG A 210 2.73 -3.82 -8.97
N ILE A 211 1.89 -4.84 -8.76
CA ILE A 211 1.41 -5.68 -9.85
C ILE A 211 -0.11 -5.65 -9.90
N ARG A 212 -0.67 -4.60 -10.52
CA ARG A 212 -1.98 -4.68 -11.17
C ARG A 212 -1.69 -5.24 -12.57
N ASN A 213 -2.00 -6.52 -12.81
CA ASN A 213 -1.75 -7.32 -14.03
C ASN A 213 -0.43 -8.12 -13.99
N TYR A 214 -0.55 -9.43 -13.78
CA TYR A 214 0.54 -10.38 -13.54
C TYR A 214 1.50 -10.58 -14.73
N SER A 215 2.81 -10.57 -14.45
CA SER A 215 3.78 -11.44 -15.13
C SER A 215 4.61 -12.23 -14.09
N ALA A 216 4.94 -13.50 -14.38
CA ALA A 216 5.73 -14.32 -13.46
C ALA A 216 7.13 -13.74 -13.17
N ASN A 217 7.64 -12.88 -14.05
CA ASN A 217 8.95 -12.24 -13.92
C ASN A 217 8.95 -11.11 -12.89
N GLU A 218 7.83 -10.43 -12.67
CA GLU A 218 7.75 -9.31 -11.73
C GLU A 218 7.71 -9.76 -10.26
N LEU A 219 7.23 -10.97 -9.98
CA LEU A 219 7.17 -11.54 -8.62
C LEU A 219 8.57 -11.71 -8.01
N GLY A 220 9.56 -12.08 -8.82
CA GLY A 220 10.94 -12.20 -8.39
C GLY A 220 11.56 -10.86 -8.00
N ASN A 221 11.24 -9.81 -8.77
CA ASN A 221 11.71 -8.45 -8.49
C ASN A 221 11.08 -7.89 -7.22
N GLU A 222 9.77 -8.08 -7.04
CA GLU A 222 9.07 -7.64 -5.83
C GLU A 222 9.63 -8.32 -4.58
N LEU A 223 9.81 -9.64 -4.60
CA LEU A 223 10.43 -10.37 -3.50
C LEU A 223 11.85 -9.87 -3.21
N TYR A 224 12.65 -9.67 -4.26
CA TYR A 224 14.00 -9.13 -4.12
C TYR A 224 13.99 -7.79 -3.39
N GLU A 225 13.13 -6.86 -3.78
CA GLU A 225 13.05 -5.53 -3.16
C GLU A 225 12.61 -5.60 -1.69
N ILE A 226 11.52 -6.32 -1.40
CA ILE A 226 11.00 -6.46 -0.04
C ILE A 226 12.05 -7.11 0.87
N ILE A 227 12.71 -8.18 0.40
CA ILE A 227 13.68 -8.91 1.20
C ILE A 227 14.96 -8.10 1.42
N HIS A 228 15.38 -7.27 0.47
CA HIS A 228 16.59 -6.45 0.59
C HIS A 228 16.36 -5.07 1.23
N MET A 229 15.11 -4.71 1.49
CA MET A 229 14.75 -3.48 2.20
C MET A 229 15.39 -3.41 3.59
N LYS A 230 15.79 -2.21 3.99
CA LYS A 230 16.40 -1.90 5.29
C LYS A 230 15.38 -1.27 6.23
#